data_AF-A0A8T4CYZ6-F1
#
_entry.id   AF-A0A8T4CYZ6-F1
#
_cell.length_a   1.000
_cell.length_b   1.000
_cell.length_c   1.000
_cell.angle_alpha   90.00
_cell.angle_beta   90.00
_cell.angle_gamma   90.00
#
_symmetry.space_group_name_H-M   'P 1'
#
loop_
_entity.id
_entity.type
_entity.pdbx_description
1 polymer ?
#
loop_
_entity_poly.entity_id
_entity_poly.type
_entity_poly.pdbx_seq_one_letter_code
_entity_poly.pdbx_strand_id
1 'polypeptide(L)' 'MTTSDHNKVLAQIGHKPGKYQKWEKHNTPRDRKFGESTKKCENCGRTGGHISKYGLNVCRQCFRDYALKLGFKKFN' A
#
# COMPACT_ATOMS: atom_id res chain seq x y z
N MET A 1 16.08 -1.05 0.90
CA MET A 1 14.90 -0.89 0.03
C MET A 1 13.87 -0.13 0.81
N THR A 2 13.62 1.14 0.48
CA THR A 2 12.54 1.89 1.15
C THR A 2 11.21 1.32 0.71
N THR A 3 10.26 1.12 1.64
CA THR A 3 8.88 0.69 1.31
C THR A 3 8.21 1.59 0.27
N SER A 4 8.63 2.85 0.19
CA SER A 4 8.09 3.84 -0.74
C SER A 4 8.46 3.62 -2.20
N ASP A 5 9.69 3.19 -2.49
CA ASP A 5 10.15 2.96 -3.87
C ASP A 5 11.33 1.96 -3.89
N HIS A 6 11.17 0.90 -4.68
CA HIS A 6 12.19 -0.13 -4.88
C HIS A 6 13.22 0.29 -5.95
N ASN A 7 12.86 1.22 -6.84
CA ASN A 7 13.68 1.64 -7.98
C ASN A 7 14.86 2.54 -7.58
N LYS A 8 14.90 3.08 -6.37
CA LYS A 8 16.02 3.91 -5.89
C LYS A 8 17.39 3.24 -6.03
N VAL A 9 17.43 1.91 -5.97
CA VAL A 9 18.65 1.12 -6.14
C VAL A 9 19.18 1.21 -7.59
N LEU A 10 18.31 1.42 -8.57
CA LEU A 10 18.65 1.49 -10.00
C LEU A 10 19.60 2.62 -10.33
N ALA A 11 19.60 3.73 -9.59
CA ALA A 11 20.57 4.81 -9.76
C ALA A 11 22.02 4.32 -9.62
N GLN A 12 22.27 3.34 -8.75
CA GLN A 12 23.59 2.77 -8.53
C GLN A 12 23.93 1.64 -9.51
N ILE A 13 22.95 0.79 -9.85
CA ILE A 13 23.20 -0.47 -10.57
C ILE A 13 22.79 -0.45 -12.04
N GLY A 14 22.04 0.56 -12.50
CA GLY A 14 21.43 0.58 -13.84
C GLY A 14 22.44 0.50 -14.98
N HIS A 15 23.64 1.06 -14.81
CA HIS A 15 24.72 0.99 -15.80
C HIS A 15 25.42 -0.38 -15.85
N LYS A 16 25.14 -1.31 -14.92
CA LYS A 16 25.78 -2.64 -14.83
C LYS A 16 24.78 -3.72 -15.26
N PRO A 17 24.82 -4.18 -16.53
CA PRO A 17 23.75 -5.02 -17.09
C PRO A 17 23.55 -6.33 -16.34
N GLY A 18 24.61 -7.04 -15.96
CA GLY A 18 24.49 -8.30 -15.20
C GLY A 18 23.94 -8.11 -13.77
N LYS A 19 24.23 -6.98 -13.12
CA LYS A 19 23.68 -6.68 -11.79
C LYS A 19 22.22 -6.24 -11.87
N TYR A 20 21.88 -5.46 -12.89
CA TYR A 20 20.50 -5.06 -13.18
C TYR A 20 19.60 -6.28 -13.40
N GLN A 21 19.98 -7.20 -14.30
CA GLN A 21 19.18 -8.40 -14.59
C GLN A 21 18.94 -9.27 -13.35
N LYS A 22 19.98 -9.45 -12.52
CA LYS A 22 19.85 -10.20 -11.26
C LYS A 22 18.91 -9.50 -10.27
N TRP A 23 19.03 -8.18 -10.14
CA TRP A 23 18.14 -7.39 -9.28
C TRP A 23 16.70 -7.45 -9.76
N GLU A 24 16.46 -7.29 -11.06
CA GLU A 24 15.13 -7.32 -11.66
C GLU A 24 14.40 -8.65 -11.39
N LYS A 25 15.12 -9.77 -11.47
CA LYS A 25 14.57 -11.11 -11.21
C LYS A 25 14.18 -11.33 -9.74
N HIS A 26 14.98 -10.82 -8.79
CA HIS A 26 14.88 -11.21 -7.38
C HIS A 26 14.27 -10.15 -6.46
N ASN A 27 14.42 -8.87 -6.80
CA ASN A 27 14.10 -7.77 -5.90
C ASN A 27 12.85 -6.99 -6.33
N THR A 28 12.41 -7.12 -7.58
CA THR A 28 11.19 -6.47 -8.06
C THR A 28 9.96 -7.02 -7.32
N PRO A 29 9.15 -6.16 -6.68
CA PRO A 29 7.88 -6.58 -6.10
C PRO A 29 6.99 -7.20 -7.17
N ARG A 30 6.40 -8.36 -6.87
CA ARG A 30 5.43 -8.99 -7.76
C ARG A 30 4.07 -8.34 -7.59
N ASP A 31 3.35 -8.17 -8.69
CA ASP A 31 1.94 -7.78 -8.61
C ASP A 31 1.13 -8.91 -7.97
N ARG A 32 0.36 -8.57 -6.93
CA ARG A 32 -0.42 -9.52 -6.13
C ARG A 32 -1.89 -9.16 -6.23
N LYS A 33 -2.72 -10.15 -6.55
CA LYS A 33 -4.19 -9.99 -6.55
C LYS A 33 -4.79 -9.94 -5.15
N PHE A 34 -4.10 -10.49 -4.15
CA PHE A 34 -4.59 -10.63 -2.78
C PHE A 34 -3.48 -10.43 -1.74
N GLY A 35 -3.88 -10.19 -0.48
CA GLY A 35 -3.00 -9.99 0.67
C GLY A 35 -3.25 -8.68 1.40
N GLU A 36 -2.53 -8.44 2.49
CA GLU A 36 -2.64 -7.18 3.23
C GLU A 36 -2.07 -5.99 2.43
N SER A 37 -1.00 -6.21 1.68
CA SER A 37 -0.33 -5.16 0.90
C SER A 37 -1.18 -4.58 -0.23
N THR A 38 -2.22 -5.29 -0.66
CA THR A 38 -3.14 -4.83 -1.71
C THR A 38 -4.23 -3.91 -1.17
N LYS A 39 -4.50 -3.96 0.14
CA LYS A 39 -5.55 -3.17 0.82
C LYS A 39 -4.94 -1.93 1.47
N LYS A 40 -4.62 -0.93 0.66
CA LYS A 40 -4.15 0.37 1.15
C LYS A 40 -5.34 1.29 1.39
N CYS A 41 -5.36 1.95 2.55
CA CYS A 41 -6.33 3.00 2.81
C CYS A 41 -6.16 4.14 1.81
N GLU A 42 -7.25 4.57 1.19
CA GLU A 42 -7.24 5.65 0.19
C GLU A 42 -6.78 7.00 0.78
N ASN A 43 -7.05 7.24 2.06
CA ASN A 43 -6.72 8.51 2.71
C ASN A 43 -5.29 8.55 3.28
N CYS A 44 -4.87 7.52 4.04
CA CYS A 44 -3.56 7.54 4.74
C CYS A 44 -2.50 6.62 4.14
N GLY A 45 -2.84 5.80 3.14
CA GLY A 45 -1.92 4.84 2.51
C GLY A 45 -1.49 3.67 3.40
N ARG A 46 -1.96 3.59 4.65
CA ARG A 46 -1.65 2.50 5.58
C ARG A 46 -2.38 1.22 5.15
N THR A 47 -1.71 0.07 5.29
CA THR A 47 -2.27 -1.25 4.99
C THR A 47 -3.01 -1.89 6.18
N GLY A 48 -2.59 -1.55 7.40
CA GLY A 48 -3.15 -2.14 8.62
C GLY A 48 -4.52 -1.58 9.02
N GLY A 49 -5.38 -2.45 9.58
CA GLY A 49 -6.66 -2.06 10.16
C GLY A 49 -7.69 -1.57 9.13
N HIS A 50 -7.65 -2.15 7.93
CA HIS A 50 -8.53 -1.80 6.82
C HIS A 50 -9.95 -2.33 6.99
N ILE A 51 -10.96 -1.48 6.82
CA ILE A 51 -12.37 -1.87 6.84
C ILE A 51 -12.71 -2.49 5.48
N SER A 52 -12.95 -3.79 5.44
CA SER A 52 -13.30 -4.50 4.19
C SER A 52 -14.81 -4.54 3.91
N LYS A 53 -15.65 -4.07 4.84
CA LYS A 53 -17.11 -4.03 4.68
C LYS A 53 -17.56 -2.75 3.97
N TYR A 54 -18.69 -2.84 3.28
CA TYR A 54 -19.38 -1.70 2.64
C TYR A 54 -18.59 -0.99 1.52
N GLY A 55 -17.48 -1.57 1.04
CA GLY A 55 -16.68 -0.99 -0.05
C GLY A 55 -15.95 0.32 0.30
N LEU A 56 -15.77 0.62 1.59
CA LEU A 56 -15.29 1.93 2.05
C LEU A 56 -13.78 2.18 1.88
N ASN A 57 -12.97 1.16 1.55
CA ASN A 57 -11.52 1.27 1.29
C ASN A 57 -10.68 2.18 2.24
N VAL A 58 -11.09 2.27 3.50
CA VAL A 58 -10.44 3.11 4.52
C VAL A 58 -9.96 2.30 5.71
N CYS A 59 -8.91 2.79 6.37
CA CYS A 59 -8.49 2.25 7.66
C CYS A 59 -9.42 2.71 8.79
N ARG A 60 -9.41 1.98 9.90
CA ARG A 60 -10.22 2.28 11.09
C ARG A 60 -10.01 3.68 11.67
N GLN A 61 -8.81 4.26 11.49
CA GLN A 61 -8.49 5.60 12.01
C GLN A 61 -9.21 6.65 11.15
N CYS A 62 -8.97 6.64 9.85
CA CYS A 62 -9.63 7.54 8.92
C CYS A 62 -11.15 7.38 8.96
N PHE A 63 -11.66 6.15 9.08
CA PHE A 63 -13.11 5.94 9.21
C PHE A 63 -13.69 6.71 10.39
N ARG A 64 -13.03 6.78 11.55
CA ARG A 64 -13.53 7.54 12.70
C ARG A 64 -13.61 9.05 12.42
N ASP A 65 -12.66 9.58 11.66
CA ASP A 65 -12.62 11.01 11.31
C ASP A 65 -13.72 11.37 10.28
N TYR A 66 -14.01 10.46 9.35
CA TYR A 66 -15.00 10.68 8.28
C TYR A 66 -16.39 10.11 8.59
N ALA A 67 -16.57 9.34 9.67
CA ALA A 67 -17.82 8.64 9.99
C ALA A 67 -19.03 9.59 9.99
N LEU A 68 -18.90 10.75 10.63
CA LEU A 68 -19.98 11.74 10.69
C LEU A 68 -20.31 12.33 9.30
N LYS A 69 -19.30 12.56 8.46
CA LYS A 69 -19.48 13.08 7.08
C LYS A 69 -20.13 12.05 6.17
N LEU A 70 -19.85 10.76 6.41
CA LEU A 70 -20.47 9.63 5.72
C LEU A 70 -21.90 9.34 6.21
N GLY A 71 -22.39 10.05 7.23
CA GLY A 71 -23.74 9.88 7.77
C GLY A 71 -23.87 8.80 8.86
N PHE A 72 -22.77 8.24 9.34
CA PHE A 72 -22.80 7.32 10.48
C PHE A 72 -23.11 8.11 11.76
N LYS A 73 -24.12 7.65 12.50
CA LYS A 73 -24.48 8.19 13.81
C LYS A 73 -24.24 7.13 14.88
N LYS A 74 -23.72 7.57 16.02
CA LYS A 74 -23.58 6.73 17.21
C LYS A 74 -24.91 6.78 17.97
N PHE A 75 -25.62 5.66 18.01
CA PHE A 75 -26.92 5.56 18.68
C PHE A 75 -26.84 5.00 20.12
N ASN A 76 -25.65 4.54 20.55
CA ASN A 76 -25.31 4.16 21.93
C ASN A 76 -23.83 4.42 22.18
#